data_AF-A0A345DYC7-F1
#
_entry.id   AF-A0A345DYC7-F1
#
_cell.length_a   1.000
_cell.length_b   1.000
_cell.length_c   1.000
_cell.angle_alpha   90.00
_cell.angle_beta   90.00
_cell.angle_gamma   90.00
#
_symmetry.space_group_name_H-M   'P 1'
#
loop_
_entity.id
_entity.type
_entity.pdbx_description
1 polymer ?
#
loop_
_entity_poly.entity_id
_entity_poly.type
_entity_poly.pdbx_seq_one_letter_code
_entity_poly.pdbx_strand_id
1 'polypeptide(L)' 'MTDIESKKEFTGETIWLVVGVLFCFPFAIYYYFANKEQVWVCPECRESITVGAGTCKHCGTDLSEYTGDDEESASVDD' A
#
# COMPACT_ATOMS: atom_id res chain seq x y z
N MET A 1 9.11 -5.61 -57.53
CA MET A 1 8.91 -6.31 -56.24
C MET A 1 8.26 -5.30 -55.32
N THR A 2 6.96 -5.39 -55.12
CA THR A 2 6.23 -4.52 -54.20
C THR A 2 5.77 -5.40 -53.05
N ASP A 3 6.53 -5.39 -51.96
CA ASP A 3 6.16 -6.06 -50.72
C ASP A 3 4.94 -5.35 -50.12
N ILE A 4 3.89 -6.12 -49.88
CA ILE A 4 2.67 -5.63 -49.26
C ILE A 4 2.90 -5.68 -47.74
N GLU A 5 3.17 -4.54 -47.12
CA GLU A 5 3.28 -4.45 -45.66
C GLU A 5 1.92 -4.74 -45.01
N SER A 6 1.83 -5.89 -44.35
CA SER A 6 0.66 -6.26 -43.56
C SER A 6 0.73 -5.62 -42.18
N LYS A 7 -0.14 -4.65 -41.89
CA LYS A 7 -0.35 -4.13 -40.53
C LYS A 7 -1.42 -4.95 -39.80
N LYS A 8 -1.22 -5.20 -38.50
CA LYS A 8 -2.25 -5.77 -37.64
C LYS A 8 -3.00 -4.64 -36.97
N GLU A 9 -4.29 -4.53 -37.26
CA GLU A 9 -5.19 -3.62 -36.56
C GLU A 9 -6.07 -4.42 -35.59
N PHE A 10 -6.34 -3.84 -34.42
CA PHE A 10 -7.09 -4.49 -33.35
C PHE A 10 -8.60 -4.37 -33.66
N THR A 11 -9.15 -5.36 -34.35
CA THR A 11 -10.59 -5.45 -34.72
C THR A 11 -11.45 -6.07 -33.61
N GLY A 12 -11.09 -5.85 -32.34
CA GLY A 12 -11.81 -6.38 -31.17
C GLY A 12 -12.78 -5.36 -30.59
N GLU A 13 -13.89 -5.84 -30.01
CA GLU A 13 -14.87 -5.02 -29.28
C GLU A 13 -14.24 -4.47 -27.99
N THR A 14 -13.54 -3.33 -28.11
CA THR A 14 -12.77 -2.68 -27.03
C THR A 14 -13.63 -2.17 -25.88
N ILE A 15 -14.95 -2.07 -26.07
CA ILE A 15 -15.91 -1.58 -25.08
C ILE A 15 -15.84 -2.40 -23.79
N TRP A 16 -15.74 -3.73 -23.87
CA TRP A 16 -15.63 -4.58 -22.67
C TRP A 16 -14.32 -4.38 -21.91
N LEU A 17 -13.22 -4.09 -22.60
CA LEU A 17 -11.95 -3.77 -21.94
C LEU A 17 -12.03 -2.42 -21.22
N VAL A 18 -12.62 -1.41 -21.85
CA VAL A 18 -12.78 -0.08 -21.24
C VAL A 18 -13.73 -0.15 -20.04
N VAL A 19 -14.86 -0.85 -20.16
CA VAL A 19 -15.81 -1.05 -19.05
C VAL A 19 -15.16 -1.86 -17.93
N GLY A 20 -14.44 -2.93 -18.27
CA GLY A 20 -13.72 -3.74 -17.29
C GLY A 20 -12.68 -2.92 -16.52
N VAL A 21 -11.89 -2.09 -17.20
CA VAL A 21 -10.93 -1.19 -16.55
C VAL A 21 -11.65 -0.15 -15.70
N LEU A 22 -12.68 0.51 -16.22
CA LEU A 22 -13.41 1.56 -15.48
C LEU A 22 -14.15 1.04 -14.25
N PHE A 23 -14.55 -0.25 -14.19
CA PHE A 23 -15.21 -0.82 -13.02
C PHE A 23 -14.25 -1.55 -12.09
N CYS A 24 -13.32 -2.35 -12.63
CA CYS A 24 -12.39 -3.13 -11.83
C CYS A 24 -11.31 -2.25 -11.17
N PHE A 25 -10.78 -1.28 -11.90
CA PHE A 25 -9.71 -0.41 -11.40
C PHE A 25 -10.14 0.42 -10.16
N PRO A 26 -11.28 1.13 -10.14
CA PRO A 26 -11.69 1.85 -8.93
C PRO A 26 -12.07 0.92 -7.78
N PHE A 27 -12.65 -0.25 -8.06
CA PHE A 27 -12.94 -1.23 -7.02
C PHE A 27 -11.65 -1.75 -6.36
N ALA A 28 -10.63 -2.06 -7.18
CA ALA A 28 -9.32 -2.48 -6.69
C ALA A 28 -8.65 -1.38 -5.86
N ILE A 29 -8.70 -0.12 -6.30
CA ILE A 29 -8.18 1.03 -5.55
C ILE A 29 -8.90 1.15 -4.20
N TYR A 30 -10.24 1.12 -4.21
CA TYR A 30 -11.02 1.18 -2.98
C TYR A 30 -10.65 0.06 -2.00
N TYR A 31 -10.57 -1.17 -2.50
CA TYR A 31 -10.20 -2.33 -1.68
C TYR A 31 -8.79 -2.19 -1.09
N TYR A 32 -7.82 -1.73 -1.87
CA TYR A 32 -6.46 -1.47 -1.39
C TYR A 32 -6.45 -0.47 -0.22
N PHE A 33 -7.14 0.67 -0.38
CA PHE A 33 -7.17 1.69 0.68
C PHE A 33 -7.98 1.27 1.91
N ALA A 34 -9.03 0.48 1.73
CA ALA A 34 -9.86 -0.02 2.83
C ALA A 34 -9.15 -1.09 3.70
N ASN A 35 -8.19 -1.82 3.13
CA ASN A 35 -7.54 -2.95 3.79
C ASN A 35 -6.04 -2.75 4.02
N LYS A 36 -5.49 -1.55 3.78
CA LYS A 36 -4.07 -1.29 4.05
C LYS A 36 -3.80 -1.36 5.56
N GLU A 37 -2.83 -2.16 5.95
CA GLU A 37 -2.37 -2.25 7.33
C GLU A 37 -1.35 -1.14 7.63
N GLN A 38 -1.40 -0.58 8.84
CA GLN A 38 -0.38 0.35 9.31
C GLN A 38 0.83 -0.44 9.81
N VAL A 39 2.03 -0.04 9.39
CA VAL A 39 3.30 -0.60 9.84
C VAL A 39 4.26 0.54 10.17
N TRP A 40 5.16 0.31 11.11
CA TRP A 40 6.27 1.20 11.37
C TRP A 40 7.50 0.78 10.57
N VAL A 41 8.41 1.72 10.35
CA VAL A 41 9.69 1.46 9.70
C VAL A 41 10.78 1.61 10.77
N CYS A 42 11.56 0.55 10.98
CA CYS A 42 12.66 0.61 11.94
C CYS A 42 13.68 1.68 11.51
N PRO A 43 14.11 2.60 12.40
CA PRO A 43 15.01 3.70 12.04
C PRO A 43 16.42 3.21 11.67
N GLU A 44 16.85 2.07 12.22
CA GLU A 44 18.20 1.54 12.01
C GLU A 44 18.29 0.67 10.75
N CYS A 45 17.44 -0.36 10.63
CA CYS A 45 17.53 -1.33 9.55
C CYS A 45 16.53 -1.10 8.41
N ARG A 46 15.62 -0.13 8.54
CA ARG A 46 14.59 0.24 7.54
C ARG A 46 13.58 -0.86 7.22
N GLU A 47 13.55 -1.92 8.01
CA GLU A 47 12.59 -3.01 7.85
C GLU A 47 11.21 -2.62 8.40
N SER A 48 10.18 -3.22 7.79
CA SER A 48 8.80 -3.08 8.24
C SER A 48 8.58 -3.85 9.55
N ILE A 49 7.98 -3.17 10.53
CA ILE A 49 7.72 -3.72 11.86
C ILE A 49 6.28 -3.43 12.27
N THR A 50 5.76 -4.27 13.16
CA THR A 50 4.41 -4.09 13.72
C THR A 50 4.35 -2.77 14.50
N VAL A 51 3.27 -2.02 14.31
CA VAL A 51 2.96 -0.84 15.13
C VAL A 51 2.90 -1.25 16.60
N GLY A 52 3.51 -0.47 17.48
CA GLY A 52 3.62 -0.76 18.92
C GLY A 52 4.74 -1.74 19.30
N ALA A 53 5.59 -2.18 18.37
CA ALA A 53 6.72 -3.04 18.72
C ALA A 53 7.75 -2.27 19.56
N GLY A 54 8.04 -2.74 20.78
CA GLY A 54 9.08 -2.17 21.64
C GLY A 54 10.52 -2.53 21.22
N THR A 55 10.71 -3.57 20.41
CA THR A 55 12.02 -3.97 19.90
C THR A 55 11.90 -4.48 18.47
N CYS A 56 12.84 -4.09 17.61
CA CYS A 56 12.86 -4.53 16.21
C CYS A 56 13.24 -6.01 16.12
N LYS A 57 12.37 -6.82 15.51
CA LYS A 57 12.60 -8.28 15.33
C LYS A 57 13.73 -8.61 14.37
N HIS A 58 14.19 -7.64 13.56
CA HIS A 58 15.19 -7.86 12.53
C HIS A 58 16.61 -7.50 12.98
N CYS A 59 16.79 -6.36 13.65
CA CYS A 59 18.10 -5.88 14.09
C CYS A 59 18.27 -5.78 15.61
N GLY A 60 17.20 -5.99 16.39
CA GLY A 60 17.25 -5.93 17.85
C GLY A 60 17.27 -4.53 18.46
N THR A 61 17.15 -3.48 17.63
CA THR A 61 17.08 -2.09 18.11
C THR A 61 15.88 -1.89 19.02
N ASP A 62 16.10 -1.25 20.18
CA ASP A 62 15.02 -0.83 21.06
C ASP A 62 14.26 0.34 20.43
N LEU A 63 12.94 0.22 20.39
CA LEU A 63 12.05 1.16 19.71
C LEU A 63 11.28 2.05 20.68
N SER A 64 11.35 1.77 21.99
CA SER A 64 10.60 2.53 23.01
C SER A 64 10.95 4.01 23.00
N GLU A 65 12.21 4.35 22.69
CA GLU A 65 12.69 5.73 22.59
C GLU A 65 12.10 6.51 21.40
N TYR A 66 11.62 5.81 20.36
CA TYR A 66 11.06 6.42 19.15
C TYR A 66 9.54 6.51 19.19
N THR A 67 8.91 5.70 20.04
CA THR A 67 7.48 5.60 20.20
C THR A 67 7.13 6.43 21.43
N GLY A 68 7.21 7.75 21.28
CA GLY A 68 6.86 8.69 22.34
C GLY A 68 5.51 8.32 22.92
N ASP A 69 5.49 8.11 24.23
CA ASP A 69 4.36 7.57 24.98
C ASP A 69 3.07 8.29 24.58
N ASP A 70 2.17 7.59 23.87
CA ASP A 70 0.75 7.97 23.76
C ASP A 70 0.06 7.71 25.12
N GLU A 71 0.66 8.21 26.21
CA GLU A 71 0.00 8.48 27.47
C GLU A 71 -0.61 9.88 27.39
N GLU A 72 -1.63 10.04 26.53
CA GLU A 72 -2.62 11.10 26.72
C GLU A 72 -3.46 10.75 27.96
N SER A 73 -2.83 11.02 29.11
CA SER A 73 -3.38 11.72 30.27
C SER A 73 -4.83 12.24 30.08
N ALA A 74 -5.79 11.33 30.16
CA ALA A 74 -7.10 11.64 30.72
C ALA A 74 -6.97 11.72 32.25
N SER A 75 -6.31 12.77 32.76
CA SER A 75 -6.50 13.18 34.15
C SER A 75 -7.86 13.85 34.25
N VAL A 76 -8.74 13.16 34.99
CA VAL A 76 -9.97 13.70 35.54
C VAL A 76 -9.61 14.88 36.44
N ASP A 77 -10.18 16.05 36.17
CA ASP A 77 -10.27 17.14 37.15
C ASP A 77 -11.69 17.74 37.10
N ASP A 78 -12.23 17.90 38.32
CA ASP A 78 -13.60 18.15 38.81
C ASP A 78 -14.38 19.33 38.18
#